data_AF-A0A0F9E2F2-F1
#
_entry.id   AF-A0A0F9E2F2-F1
#
_cell.length_a   1.000
_cell.length_b   1.000
_cell.length_c   1.000
_cell.angle_alpha   90.00
_cell.angle_beta   90.00
_cell.angle_gamma   90.00
#
_symmetry.space_group_name_H-M   'P 1'
#
loop_
_entity.id
_entity.type
_entity.pdbx_description
1 polymer ?
#
loop_
_entity_poly.entity_id
_entity_poly.type
_entity_poly.pdbx_seq_one_letter_code
_entity_poly.pdbx_strand_id
1 'polypeptide(L)' 'MDRKRIPVGSWRMLSTIAGRHIAGESIKELMEDYSLSRSEILGAIEWYQKKSKAAKKGWRTRRR' A
#
# COMPACT_ATOMS: atom_id res chain seq x y z
N MET A 1 -6.17 -23.04 -3.41
CA MET A 1 -5.61 -21.79 -3.96
C MET A 1 -4.35 -21.47 -3.18
N ASP A 2 -3.18 -21.81 -3.74
CA ASP A 2 -1.88 -21.52 -3.16
C ASP A 2 -1.70 -20.00 -3.00
N ARG A 3 -1.81 -19.51 -1.77
CA ARG A 3 -1.41 -18.14 -1.42
C ARG A 3 0.10 -18.07 -1.58
N LYS A 4 0.57 -17.73 -2.78
CA LYS A 4 1.99 -17.46 -3.06
C LYS A 4 2.46 -16.41 -2.06
N ARG A 5 3.22 -16.84 -1.05
CA ARG A 5 4.04 -15.95 -0.22
C ARG A 5 5.12 -15.38 -1.10
N ILE A 6 4.80 -14.28 -1.79
CA ILE A 6 5.78 -13.52 -2.55
C ILE A 6 6.69 -12.85 -1.51
N PRO A 7 8.02 -13.06 -1.52
CA PRO A 7 8.94 -12.31 -0.68
C PRO A 7 9.08 -10.91 -1.31
N VAL A 8 8.03 -10.10 -1.18
CA VAL A 8 8.04 -8.70 -1.55
C VAL A 8 8.83 -7.95 -0.47
N GLY A 9 9.90 -7.25 -0.86
CA GLY A 9 10.60 -6.35 0.06
C GLY A 9 9.62 -5.37 0.72
N SER A 10 9.95 -4.88 1.92
CA SER A 10 8.99 -4.21 2.83
C SER A 10 8.19 -3.11 2.14
N TRP A 11 8.80 -2.32 1.24
CA TRP A 11 8.11 -1.22 0.54
C TRP A 11 7.21 -1.69 -0.61
N ARG A 12 7.55 -2.82 -1.25
CA ARG A 12 6.76 -3.41 -2.34
C ARG A 12 5.48 -4.01 -1.76
N MET A 13 5.58 -4.67 -0.61
CA MET A 13 4.44 -5.20 0.15
C MET A 13 3.47 -4.08 0.57
N LEU A 14 3.99 -2.98 1.16
CA LEU A 14 3.16 -1.83 1.54
C LEU A 14 2.44 -1.20 0.33
N SER A 15 3.13 -1.10 -0.82
CA SER A 15 2.53 -0.60 -2.06
C SER A 15 1.42 -1.51 -2.58
N THR A 16 1.60 -2.83 -2.50
CA THR A 16 0.58 -3.81 -2.89
C THR A 16 -0.64 -3.74 -1.99
N ILE A 17 -0.47 -3.68 -0.66
CA ILE A 17 -1.56 -3.55 0.30
C ILE A 17 -2.38 -2.28 0.02
N ALA A 18 -1.71 -1.14 -0.15
CA ALA A 18 -2.38 0.11 -0.46
C ALA A 18 -3.07 0.10 -1.83
N GLY A 19 -2.45 -0.52 -2.84
CA GLY A 19 -3.04 -0.69 -4.17
C GLY A 19 -4.31 -1.54 -4.15
N ARG A 20 -4.31 -2.64 -3.40
CA ARG A 20 -5.49 -3.51 -3.22
C ARG A 20 -6.60 -2.81 -2.45
N HIS A 21 -6.26 -2.02 -1.44
CA HIS A 21 -7.24 -1.17 -0.76
C HIS A 21 -7.91 -0.16 -1.71
N ILE A 22 -7.13 0.48 -2.60
CA ILE A 22 -7.67 1.39 -3.62
C ILE A 22 -8.54 0.66 -4.64
N ALA A 23 -8.24 -0.61 -4.93
CA ALA A 23 -9.05 -1.47 -5.80
C ALA A 23 -10.38 -1.90 -5.17
N GLY A 24 -10.64 -1.54 -3.90
CA GLY A 24 -11.91 -1.79 -3.21
C GLY A 24 -11.85 -2.89 -2.15
N GLU A 25 -10.68 -3.50 -1.91
CA GLU A 25 -10.53 -4.50 -0.84
C GLU A 25 -10.64 -3.86 0.55
N SER A 26 -11.36 -4.56 1.43
CA SER A 26 -11.56 -4.16 2.82
C SER A 26 -10.27 -4.30 3.61
N ILE A 27 -10.07 -3.42 4.60
CA ILE A 27 -8.99 -3.55 5.59
C ILE A 27 -9.03 -4.93 6.25
N LYS A 28 -10.22 -5.50 6.48
CA LYS A 28 -10.38 -6.83 7.08
C LYS A 28 -9.80 -7.93 6.18
N GLU A 29 -10.11 -7.89 4.88
CA GLU A 29 -9.59 -8.85 3.90
C GLU A 29 -8.07 -8.74 3.79
N LEU A 30 -7.53 -7.53 3.81
CA LEU A 30 -6.09 -7.28 3.78
C LEU A 30 -5.39 -7.79 5.06
N MET A 31 -6.01 -7.63 6.23
CA MET A 31 -5.48 -8.19 7.48
C MET A 31 -5.43 -9.72 7.43
N GLU A 32 -6.48 -10.38 6.92
CA GLU A 32 -6.54 -11.84 6.80
C GLU A 32 -5.58 -12.40 5.74
N ASP A 33 -5.40 -11.71 4.61
CA ASP A 33 -4.55 -12.18 3.52
C ASP A 33 -3.06 -12.02 3.84
N TYR A 34 -2.69 -10.91 4.48
CA TYR A 34 -1.30 -10.62 4.84
C TYR A 34 -0.92 -11.02 6.27
N SER A 35 -1.89 -11.47 7.09
CA SER A 35 -1.70 -11.77 8.52
C SER A 35 -1.08 -10.59 9.30
N LEU A 36 -1.51 -9.37 8.95
CA LEU A 36 -1.03 -8.13 9.55
C LEU A 36 -2.07 -7.52 10.47
N SER A 37 -1.61 -6.74 11.44
CA SER A 37 -2.48 -5.94 12.29
C SER A 37 -3.12 -4.79 11.52
N ARG A 38 -4.25 -4.28 12.04
CA ARG A 38 -4.93 -3.12 11.49
C ARG A 38 -4.00 -1.91 11.36
N SER A 39 -3.13 -1.69 12.35
CA SER A 39 -2.17 -0.58 12.39
C SER A 39 -1.14 -0.67 11.27
N GLU A 40 -0.68 -1.87 10.94
CA GLU A 40 0.27 -2.10 9.84
C GLU A 40 -0.38 -1.84 8.48
N ILE A 41 -1.61 -2.31 8.27
CA ILE A 41 -2.39 -2.03 7.04
C ILE A 41 -2.64 -0.53 6.88
N LEU A 42 -3.04 0.15 7.96
CA LEU A 42 -3.23 1.61 7.94
C LEU A 42 -1.92 2.35 7.66
N GLY A 43 -0.81 1.92 8.26
CA GLY A 43 0.52 2.47 8.00
C GLY A 43 0.94 2.30 6.53
N ALA A 44 0.61 1.16 5.90
CA ALA A 44 0.85 0.92 4.48
C ALA A 44 0.08 1.91 3.59
N ILE A 45 -1.21 2.09 3.87
CA ILE A 45 -2.09 3.01 3.13
C ILE A 45 -1.59 4.46 3.29
N GLU A 46 -1.27 4.88 4.51
CA GLU A 46 -0.79 6.24 4.79
C GLU A 46 0.56 6.51 4.11
N TRP A 47 1.49 5.57 4.20
CA TRP A 47 2.78 5.67 3.51
C TRP A 47 2.61 5.84 2.00
N TYR A 48 1.72 5.06 1.39
CA TYR A 48 1.43 5.13 -0.04
C TYR A 48 0.81 6.47 -0.44
N GLN A 49 -0.14 6.99 0.35
CA GLN A 49 -0.72 8.31 0.12
C GLN A 49 0.31 9.44 0.23
N LYS A 50 1.20 9.38 1.23
CA LYS A 50 2.31 10.34 1.40
C LYS A 50 3.26 10.33 0.21
N LYS A 51 3.64 9.15 -0.27
CA LYS A 51 4.46 8.98 -1.49
C LYS A 51 3.78 9.54 -2.74
N SER A 52 2.49 9.24 -2.93
CA SER A 52 1.70 9.77 -4.05
C SER A 52 1.61 11.30 -4.02
N LYS A 53 1.40 11.89 -2.84
CA LYS A 53 1.39 13.35 -2.64
C LYS A 53 2.75 13.98 -2.95
N ALA A 54 3.84 13.36 -2.50
CA ALA A 54 5.20 13.82 -2.80
C ALA A 54 5.51 13.75 -4.31
N ALA A 55 5.12 12.67 -4.98
CA ALA A 55 5.28 12.52 -6.43
C ALA A 55 4.49 13.58 -7.20
N LYS A 56 3.21 13.81 -6.83
CA LYS A 56 2.39 14.88 -7.44
C LYS A 56 2.97 16.27 -7.20
N LYS A 57 3.51 16.55 -6.01
CA LYS A 57 4.16 17.83 -5.69
C LYS A 57 5.40 18.03 -6.56
N GLY A 58 6.28 17.04 -6.63
CA GLY A 58 7.49 17.08 -7.47
C GLY A 58 7.18 17.26 -8.96
N TRP A 59 6.15 16.60 -9.48
CA TRP A 59 5.69 16.77 -10.85
C TRP A 59 5.18 18.19 -11.14
N ARG A 60 4.43 18.78 -10.20
CA ARG A 60 3.91 20.15 -10.33
C ARG A 60 5.01 21.19 -10.30
N THR A 61 6.07 20.99 -9.51
CA THR A 61 7.22 21.89 -9.44
C THR A 61 8.13 21.78 -10.66
N ARG A 62 8.25 20.60 -11.27
CA ARG A 62 9.10 20.35 -12.45
C ARG A 62 8.50 20.84 -13.78
N ARG A 63 7.21 21.22 -13.77
CA ARG A 63 6.51 21.82 -14.92
C ARG A 63 6.49 23.36 -14.89
N ARG A 64 6.99 23.98 -13.83
CA ARG A 64 7.20 25.43 -13.74
C ARG A 64 8.64 25.74 -14.10
#